data_AF-A0A0F9E253-F1
#
_entry.id   AF-A0A0F9E253-F1
#
_cell.length_a   1.000
_cell.length_b   1.000
_cell.length_c   1.000
_cell.angle_alpha   90.00
_cell.angle_beta   90.00
_cell.angle_gamma   90.00
#
_symmetry.space_group_name_H-M   'P 1'
#
loop_
_entity.id
_entity.type
_entity.pdbx_description
1 polymer ?
#
loop_
_entity_poly.entity_id
_entity_poly.type
_entity_poly.pdbx_seq_one_letter_code
_entity_poly.pdbx_strand_id
1 'polypeptide(L)'
;MISLHAALTALALSGVGQTVFYDFYSDTCAPCRAMGPTIRALIDRGYPVQRVNIDRNPTLAAQYRVQNVPCYVMVVGGREVDRVLGGTTLSRLQRMCELGSAGPPRNPSVLQSLGRSKLRGSTVRGSTLAGSNAGSASLPAVASVSPLSTSATVPARRDFSTQQAAQPTPRPVSPQPRA
;
A
#
# COMPACT_ATOMS: atom_id res chain seq x y z
N MET A 1 36.43 -30.99 -27.23
CA MET A 1 36.78 -29.70 -26.59
C MET A 1 35.70 -28.68 -26.90
N ILE A 2 34.51 -28.85 -26.31
CA ILE A 2 33.37 -27.95 -26.53
C ILE A 2 33.35 -26.95 -25.36
N SER A 3 33.93 -25.79 -25.65
CA SER A 3 33.56 -24.46 -25.19
C SER A 3 33.24 -24.24 -23.71
N LEU A 4 34.29 -23.88 -22.97
CA LEU A 4 34.22 -23.02 -21.78
C LEU A 4 33.35 -21.75 -22.02
N HIS A 5 33.25 -21.30 -23.28
CA HIS A 5 32.37 -20.21 -23.70
C HIS A 5 30.88 -20.46 -23.42
N ALA A 6 30.38 -21.71 -23.53
CA ALA A 6 28.96 -22.00 -23.29
C ALA A 6 28.57 -21.87 -21.81
N ALA A 7 29.50 -22.19 -20.91
CA ALA A 7 29.31 -21.99 -19.47
C ALA A 7 29.36 -20.50 -19.08
N LEU A 8 30.17 -19.71 -19.78
CA LEU A 8 30.30 -18.26 -19.56
C LEU A 8 29.09 -17.46 -20.07
N THR A 9 28.46 -17.83 -21.18
CA THR A 9 27.24 -17.16 -21.66
C THR A 9 26.02 -17.44 -20.77
N ALA A 10 25.93 -18.62 -20.12
CA ALA A 10 24.84 -18.92 -19.20
C ALA A 10 24.89 -18.07 -17.91
N LEU A 11 26.08 -17.71 -17.45
CA LEU A 11 26.26 -16.89 -16.24
C LEU A 11 25.87 -15.42 -16.45
N ALA A 12 25.97 -14.91 -17.68
CA ALA A 12 25.74 -13.50 -18.00
C ALA A 12 24.25 -13.08 -18.04
N LEU A 13 23.31 -14.02 -18.23
CA LEU A 13 21.87 -13.71 -18.19
C LEU A 13 21.30 -13.58 -16.77
N SER A 14 22.07 -13.90 -15.73
CA SER A 14 21.64 -13.77 -14.33
C SER A 14 21.78 -12.35 -13.78
N GLY A 15 22.23 -11.40 -14.60
CA GLY A 15 22.50 -10.00 -14.21
C GLY A 15 21.27 -9.14 -13.93
N VAL A 16 20.05 -9.67 -14.12
CA VAL A 16 18.83 -9.01 -13.64
C VAL A 16 18.57 -9.55 -12.24
N GLY A 17 18.76 -8.71 -11.22
CA GLY A 17 18.50 -9.10 -9.83
C GLY A 17 17.12 -9.72 -9.71
N GLN A 18 17.07 -11.01 -9.36
CA GLN A 18 15.83 -11.78 -9.35
C GLN A 18 14.81 -11.09 -8.45
N THR A 19 13.69 -10.68 -9.05
CA THR A 19 12.57 -10.03 -8.34
C THR A 19 11.47 -11.05 -8.13
N VAL A 20 11.14 -11.32 -6.88
CA VAL A 20 10.15 -12.32 -6.48
C VAL A 20 9.24 -11.73 -5.43
N PHE A 21 7.93 -11.79 -5.68
CA PHE A 21 6.91 -11.45 -4.71
C PHE A 21 6.40 -12.74 -4.07
N TYR A 22 6.62 -12.93 -2.77
CA TYR A 22 6.13 -14.11 -2.05
C TYR A 22 4.77 -13.83 -1.41
N ASP A 23 3.80 -14.72 -1.64
CA ASP A 23 2.51 -14.83 -0.93
C ASP A 23 2.56 -16.02 0.01
N PHE A 24 2.81 -15.78 1.30
CA PHE A 24 2.79 -16.81 2.33
C PHE A 24 1.37 -17.03 2.84
N TYR A 25 0.86 -18.24 2.66
CA TYR A 25 -0.51 -18.64 3.00
C TYR A 25 -0.55 -20.03 3.65
N SER A 26 -1.73 -20.40 4.15
CA SER A 26 -2.08 -21.75 4.58
C SER A 26 -3.47 -22.13 4.06
N ASP A 27 -3.73 -23.42 3.85
CA ASP A 27 -5.00 -23.93 3.34
C ASP A 27 -6.14 -23.78 4.38
N THR A 28 -5.81 -23.80 5.67
CA THR A 28 -6.77 -23.66 6.78
C THR A 28 -7.07 -22.20 7.13
N CYS A 29 -6.32 -21.26 6.56
CA CYS A 29 -6.42 -19.83 6.86
C CYS A 29 -7.63 -19.16 6.17
N ALA A 30 -8.67 -18.85 6.95
CA ALA A 30 -9.84 -18.11 6.46
C ALA A 30 -9.52 -16.73 5.84
N PRO A 31 -8.73 -15.84 6.47
CA PRO A 31 -8.42 -14.53 5.87
C PRO A 31 -7.57 -14.64 4.60
N CYS A 32 -6.78 -15.71 4.45
CA CYS A 32 -6.01 -15.96 3.23
C CYS A 32 -6.93 -16.28 2.04
N ARG A 33 -8.04 -16.99 2.25
CA ARG A 33 -9.03 -17.28 1.19
C ARG A 33 -9.68 -16.01 0.66
N ALA A 34 -9.97 -15.03 1.52
CA ALA A 34 -10.51 -13.73 1.10
C ALA A 34 -9.55 -12.95 0.19
N MET A 35 -8.23 -13.14 0.36
CA MET A 35 -7.20 -12.52 -0.47
C MET A 35 -6.94 -13.26 -1.80
N GLY A 36 -7.45 -14.48 -1.96
CA GLY A 36 -7.25 -15.31 -3.16
C GLY A 36 -7.55 -14.61 -4.49
N PRO A 37 -8.70 -13.91 -4.65
CA PRO A 37 -9.00 -13.15 -5.87
C PRO A 37 -8.00 -12.02 -6.15
N THR A 38 -7.54 -11.33 -5.11
CA THR A 38 -6.55 -10.26 -5.21
C THR A 38 -5.21 -10.79 -5.72
N ILE A 39 -4.76 -11.95 -5.21
CA ILE A 39 -3.51 -12.57 -5.64
C ILE A 39 -3.60 -13.10 -7.06
N ARG A 40 -4.73 -13.73 -7.45
CA ARG A 40 -4.97 -14.13 -8.83
C ARG A 40 -4.90 -12.95 -9.79
N ALA A 41 -5.53 -11.83 -9.45
CA ALA A 41 -5.47 -10.62 -10.26
C ALA A 41 -4.04 -10.06 -10.45
N LEU A 42 -3.12 -10.28 -9.50
CA LEU A 42 -1.70 -9.94 -9.69
C LEU A 42 -1.00 -10.89 -10.65
N ILE A 43 -1.26 -12.20 -10.52
CA ILE A 43 -0.71 -13.23 -11.41
C ILE A 43 -1.18 -12.98 -12.85
N ASP A 44 -2.48 -12.73 -13.03
CA ASP A 44 -3.10 -12.47 -14.34
C ASP A 44 -2.53 -11.21 -15.02
N ARG A 45 -2.00 -10.26 -14.22
CA ARG A 45 -1.32 -9.05 -14.71
C ARG A 45 0.17 -9.26 -15.00
N GLY A 46 0.70 -10.48 -14.79
CA GLY A 46 2.08 -10.84 -15.09
C GLY A 46 3.10 -10.44 -14.01
N TYR A 47 2.67 -10.14 -12.79
CA TYR A 47 3.62 -9.90 -11.68
C TYR A 47 4.28 -11.21 -11.22
N PRO A 48 5.55 -11.17 -10.76
CA PRO A 48 6.32 -12.37 -10.38
C PRO A 48 5.93 -12.91 -9.00
N VAL A 49 4.68 -13.38 -8.89
CA VAL A 49 4.10 -13.87 -7.63
C VAL A 49 4.40 -15.36 -7.43
N GLN A 50 5.06 -15.68 -6.33
CA GLN A 50 5.30 -17.03 -5.86
C GLN A 50 4.47 -17.31 -4.61
N ARG A 51 3.50 -18.20 -4.74
CA ARG A 51 2.66 -18.61 -3.60
C ARG A 51 3.34 -19.71 -2.80
N VAL A 52 3.46 -19.52 -1.49
CA VAL A 52 4.16 -20.42 -0.58
C VAL A 52 3.20 -20.85 0.53
N ASN A 53 2.87 -22.13 0.54
CA ASN A 53 2.17 -22.73 1.67
C ASN A 53 3.18 -22.93 2.82
N ILE A 54 2.94 -22.29 3.97
CA ILE A 54 3.84 -22.33 5.14
C ILE A 54 3.89 -23.71 5.81
N ASP A 55 2.83 -24.50 5.71
CA ASP A 55 2.74 -25.86 6.26
C ASP A 55 3.59 -26.84 5.44
N ARG A 56 3.65 -26.62 4.12
CA ARG A 56 4.44 -27.44 3.19
C ARG A 56 5.90 -26.99 3.04
N ASN A 57 6.18 -25.71 3.27
CA ASN A 57 7.52 -25.13 3.10
C ASN A 57 7.96 -24.36 4.37
N PRO A 58 8.08 -25.03 5.53
CA PRO A 58 8.39 -24.38 6.79
C PRO A 58 9.79 -23.73 6.79
N THR A 59 10.75 -24.30 6.07
CA THR A 59 12.11 -23.75 5.96
C THR A 59 12.11 -22.37 5.29
N LEU A 60 11.34 -22.20 4.21
CA LEU A 60 11.24 -20.92 3.50
C LEU A 60 10.48 -19.88 4.34
N ALA A 61 9.41 -20.31 5.02
CA ALA A 61 8.68 -19.44 5.96
C ALA A 61 9.58 -18.96 7.12
N ALA A 62 10.41 -19.86 7.67
CA ALA A 62 11.37 -19.53 8.72
C ALA A 62 12.45 -18.55 8.24
N GLN A 63 12.96 -18.72 7.02
CA GLN A 63 13.95 -17.82 6.42
C GLN A 63 13.45 -16.37 6.38
N TYR A 64 12.19 -16.14 6.01
CA TYR A 64 11.57 -14.82 5.98
C TYR A 64 10.89 -14.42 7.29
N ARG A 65 11.03 -15.24 8.35
CA ARG A 65 10.48 -15.03 9.69
C ARG A 65 8.96 -14.82 9.67
N VAL A 66 8.25 -15.59 8.85
CA VAL A 66 6.80 -15.53 8.72
C VAL A 66 6.17 -16.29 9.89
N GLN A 67 5.54 -15.55 10.79
CA GLN A 67 4.86 -16.12 11.97
C GLN A 67 3.35 -16.19 11.80
N ASN A 68 2.78 -15.27 11.02
CA ASN A 68 1.34 -15.15 10.80
C ASN A 68 1.06 -15.00 9.31
N VAL A 69 -0.04 -15.61 8.86
CA VAL A 69 -0.53 -15.53 7.48
C VAL A 69 -1.91 -14.85 7.44
N PRO A 70 -2.24 -14.10 6.37
CA PRO A 70 -1.44 -13.89 5.15
C PRO A 70 -0.26 -12.93 5.36
N CYS A 71 0.85 -13.20 4.68
CA CYS A 71 2.06 -12.37 4.69
C CYS A 71 2.63 -12.25 3.27
N TYR A 72 2.93 -11.02 2.85
CA TYR A 72 3.46 -10.73 1.53
C TYR A 72 4.86 -10.14 1.66
N VAL A 73 5.83 -10.67 0.91
CA VAL A 73 7.23 -10.23 0.98
C VAL A 73 7.75 -9.97 -0.42
N MET A 74 8.23 -8.77 -0.68
CA MET A 74 8.92 -8.46 -1.92
C MET A 74 10.43 -8.64 -1.75
N VAL A 75 11.02 -9.42 -2.65
CA VAL A 75 12.45 -9.72 -2.66
C VAL A 75 13.05 -9.31 -3.99
N VAL A 76 14.13 -8.54 -3.96
CA VAL A 76 14.87 -8.08 -5.15
C VAL A 76 16.34 -8.40 -4.94
N GLY A 77 16.91 -9.20 -5.85
CA GLY A 77 18.31 -9.62 -5.76
C GLY A 77 18.62 -10.39 -4.46
N GLY A 78 17.67 -11.21 -4.01
CA GLY A 78 17.80 -11.99 -2.76
C GLY A 78 17.63 -11.19 -1.47
N ARG A 79 17.35 -9.87 -1.54
CA ARG A 79 17.10 -9.03 -0.37
C ARG A 79 15.65 -8.65 -0.29
N GLU A 80 15.08 -8.73 0.91
CA GLU A 80 13.75 -8.20 1.18
C GLU A 80 13.75 -6.66 1.10
N VAL A 81 12.83 -6.11 0.32
CA VAL A 81 12.71 -4.65 0.10
C VAL A 81 11.42 -4.07 0.68
N ASP A 82 10.36 -4.86 0.79
CA ASP A 82 9.08 -4.44 1.38
C ASP A 82 8.31 -5.67 1.90
N ARG A 83 7.42 -5.44 2.86
CA ARG A 83 6.61 -6.47 3.52
C ARG A 83 5.25 -5.92 3.90
N VAL A 84 4.22 -6.75 3.74
CA VAL A 84 2.87 -6.47 4.24
C VAL A 84 2.35 -7.67 5.02
N LEU A 85 1.82 -7.42 6.21
CA LEU A 85 1.18 -8.42 7.05
C LEU A 85 -0.34 -8.24 7.02
N GLY A 86 -1.08 -9.34 6.97
CA GLY A 86 -2.54 -9.33 7.02
C GLY A 86 -3.22 -9.00 5.68
N GLY A 87 -4.54 -8.89 5.72
CA GLY A 87 -5.36 -8.55 4.55
C GLY A 87 -5.07 -7.13 4.05
N THR A 88 -5.06 -6.93 2.73
CA THR A 88 -4.76 -5.63 2.12
C THR A 88 -5.45 -5.47 0.77
N THR A 89 -5.24 -4.32 0.10
CA THR A 89 -5.86 -4.02 -1.19
C THR A 89 -4.97 -4.40 -2.37
N LEU A 90 -5.60 -4.67 -3.52
CA LEU A 90 -4.89 -4.93 -4.77
C LEU A 90 -3.89 -3.81 -5.10
N SER A 91 -4.33 -2.56 -5.01
CA SER A 91 -3.49 -1.38 -5.29
C SER A 91 -2.25 -1.30 -4.40
N ARG A 92 -2.35 -1.70 -3.13
CA ARG A 92 -1.20 -1.75 -2.21
C ARG A 92 -0.17 -2.77 -2.69
N LEU A 93 -0.62 -3.97 -3.05
CA LEU A 93 0.27 -5.04 -3.52
C LEU A 93 0.88 -4.72 -4.89
N GLN A 94 0.10 -4.14 -5.81
CA GLN A 94 0.62 -3.67 -7.10
C GLN A 94 1.72 -2.64 -6.94
N ARG A 95 1.49 -1.64 -6.07
CA ARG A 95 2.51 -0.63 -5.77
C ARG A 95 3.78 -1.26 -5.21
N MET A 96 3.65 -2.29 -4.38
CA MET A 96 4.79 -3.06 -3.87
C MET A 96 5.54 -3.78 -5.02
N CYS A 97 4.80 -4.35 -5.97
CA CYS A 97 5.36 -4.95 -7.19
C CYS A 97 6.11 -3.95 -8.07
N GLU A 98 5.50 -2.81 -8.33
CA GLU A 98 6.07 -1.73 -9.14
C GLU A 98 7.39 -1.22 -8.52
N LEU A 99 7.40 -0.95 -7.21
CA LEU A 99 8.58 -0.47 -6.50
C LEU A 99 9.71 -1.52 -6.45
N GLY A 100 9.38 -2.81 -6.35
CA GLY A 100 10.39 -3.88 -6.38
C GLY A 100 11.00 -4.04 -7.78
N SER A 101 10.17 -4.00 -8.83
CA SER A 101 10.62 -4.15 -10.22
C SER A 101 11.47 -2.99 -10.74
N ALA A 102 11.28 -1.78 -10.21
CA ALA A 102 12.10 -0.61 -10.53
C ALA A 102 13.50 -0.64 -9.89
N GLY A 103 13.82 -1.70 -9.13
CA GLY A 103 15.01 -1.78 -8.28
C GLY A 103 14.85 -1.00 -6.98
N PRO A 104 15.59 -1.35 -5.91
CA PRO A 104 15.51 -0.63 -4.65
C PRO A 104 15.80 0.86 -4.88
N PRO A 105 15.00 1.79 -4.33
CA PRO A 105 15.31 3.21 -4.42
C PRO A 105 16.69 3.43 -3.80
N ARG A 106 17.68 3.80 -4.62
CA ARG A 106 19.09 3.95 -4.22
C ARG A 106 19.31 5.04 -3.15
N ASN A 107 18.27 5.77 -2.75
CA ASN A 107 18.31 6.74 -1.68
C ASN A 107 16.94 6.83 -0.95
N PRO A 108 16.88 6.60 0.38
CA PRO A 108 15.66 6.75 1.18
C PRO A 108 15.05 8.17 1.15
N SER A 109 15.83 9.19 0.76
CA SER A 109 15.33 10.56 0.57
C SER A 109 14.39 10.72 -0.63
N VAL A 110 14.43 9.80 -1.61
CA VAL A 110 13.53 9.87 -2.79
C VAL A 110 12.09 9.51 -2.41
N LEU A 111 11.89 8.63 -1.41
CA LEU A 111 10.54 8.40 -0.87
C LEU A 111 9.97 9.65 -0.20
N GLN A 112 10.81 10.46 0.44
CA GLN A 112 10.38 11.70 1.10
C GLN A 112 10.07 12.83 0.11
N SER A 113 10.76 12.89 -1.03
CA SER A 113 10.50 13.89 -2.07
C SER A 113 9.26 13.57 -2.91
N LEU A 114 8.99 12.28 -3.18
CA LEU A 114 7.79 11.84 -3.90
C LEU A 114 6.51 11.96 -3.04
N GLY A 115 6.63 11.85 -1.71
CA GLY A 115 5.49 11.98 -0.79
C GLY A 115 5.05 13.41 -0.47
N ARG A 116 5.82 14.44 -0.85
CA ARG A 116 5.60 15.82 -0.36
C ARG A 116 5.18 16.85 -1.42
N SER A 117 5.15 16.46 -2.70
CA SER A 117 4.97 17.40 -3.81
C SER A 117 3.52 17.61 -4.28
N LYS A 118 2.49 17.29 -3.49
CA LYS A 118 1.09 17.52 -3.94
C LYS A 118 0.14 18.17 -2.94
N LEU A 119 0.65 19.04 -2.07
CA LEU A 119 -0.17 19.93 -1.24
C LEU A 119 0.52 21.28 -1.02
N ARG A 120 0.59 22.13 -2.07
CA ARG A 120 0.68 23.59 -1.89
C ARG A 120 0.13 24.27 -3.16
N GLY A 121 -0.85 25.14 -2.95
CA GLY A 121 -1.81 25.61 -3.94
C GLY A 121 -1.23 26.51 -5.03
N SER A 122 -1.86 26.40 -6.21
CA SER A 122 -1.79 27.42 -7.25
C SER A 122 -2.93 28.42 -7.00
N THR A 123 -2.71 29.38 -6.10
CA THR A 123 -3.47 30.63 -6.10
C THR A 123 -2.76 31.54 -7.10
N VAL A 124 -3.27 31.61 -8.31
CA VAL A 124 -2.83 32.62 -9.30
C VAL A 124 -3.33 33.98 -8.81
N ARG A 125 -2.45 34.79 -8.20
CA ARG A 125 -2.62 36.24 -8.10
C ARG A 125 -1.84 36.88 -9.25
N GLY A 126 -2.56 37.27 -10.29
CA GLY A 126 -2.07 38.23 -11.27
C GLY A 126 -2.24 39.64 -10.70
N SER A 127 -1.12 40.31 -10.48
CA SER A 127 -1.01 41.71 -10.06
C SER A 127 -0.72 42.57 -11.28
N THR A 128 -1.53 43.58 -11.60
CA THR A 128 -1.07 44.83 -12.25
C THR A 128 -2.05 45.97 -11.98
N LEU A 129 -1.46 47.13 -11.71
CA LEU A 129 -2.04 48.38 -11.22
C LEU A 129 -2.54 49.30 -12.35
N ALA A 130 -3.58 50.08 -12.03
CA ALA A 130 -3.86 51.49 -12.36
C ALA A 130 -3.90 52.00 -13.82
N GLY A 131 -5.00 52.70 -14.15
CA GLY A 131 -5.08 53.67 -15.25
C GLY A 131 -6.51 54.13 -15.59
N SER A 132 -6.82 55.40 -15.32
CA SER A 132 -8.12 56.10 -15.31
C SER A 132 -8.75 56.40 -16.69
N ASN A 133 -10.09 56.41 -16.80
CA ASN A 133 -10.93 57.62 -17.00
C ASN A 133 -12.39 57.34 -17.41
N ALA A 134 -13.21 58.36 -17.14
CA ALA A 134 -14.67 58.45 -17.09
C ALA A 134 -15.42 58.25 -18.42
N GLY A 135 -16.71 57.91 -18.31
CA GLY A 135 -17.64 57.87 -19.45
C GLY A 135 -19.06 57.40 -19.09
N SER A 136 -19.83 58.29 -18.48
CA SER A 136 -21.31 58.43 -18.42
C SER A 136 -22.28 57.26 -18.75
N ALA A 137 -23.26 57.16 -17.84
CA ALA A 137 -24.69 56.93 -18.08
C ALA A 137 -25.19 55.56 -18.59
N SER A 138 -25.81 54.79 -17.69
CA SER A 138 -27.27 54.60 -17.63
C SER A 138 -27.65 53.45 -16.68
N LEU A 139 -28.50 53.76 -15.71
CA LEU A 139 -29.33 52.82 -14.93
C LEU A 139 -30.77 52.89 -15.49
N PRO A 140 -31.76 52.10 -15.00
CA PRO A 140 -31.73 50.81 -14.29
C PRO A 140 -32.72 49.79 -14.90
N ALA A 141 -32.64 48.51 -14.51
CA ALA A 141 -33.86 47.70 -14.44
C ALA A 141 -33.73 46.62 -13.35
N VAL A 142 -34.58 46.79 -12.35
CA VAL A 142 -34.83 45.94 -11.20
C VAL A 142 -35.41 44.58 -11.59
N ALA A 143 -34.96 43.53 -10.91
CA ALA A 143 -35.75 42.32 -10.68
C ALA A 143 -35.11 41.52 -9.54
N SER A 144 -35.41 41.97 -8.32
CA SER A 144 -35.33 41.16 -7.11
C SER A 144 -36.33 40.00 -7.23
N VAL A 145 -35.85 38.77 -7.08
CA VAL A 145 -36.62 37.67 -6.47
C VAL A 145 -35.65 36.63 -5.90
N SER A 146 -35.52 36.65 -4.58
CA SER A 146 -35.00 35.55 -3.76
C SER A 146 -35.91 34.32 -3.91
N PRO A 147 -35.37 33.11 -3.74
CA PRO A 147 -35.91 32.31 -2.65
C PRO A 147 -34.83 31.60 -1.82
N LEU A 148 -34.98 31.83 -0.52
CA LEU A 148 -34.96 30.84 0.55
C LEU A 148 -33.73 29.93 0.68
N SER A 149 -32.85 30.40 1.57
CA SER A 149 -31.88 29.64 2.35
C SER A 149 -32.58 28.54 3.14
N THR A 150 -32.35 27.26 2.78
CA THR A 150 -32.66 26.12 3.65
C THR A 150 -31.36 25.62 4.25
N SER A 151 -31.06 26.13 5.43
CA SER A 151 -29.94 25.71 6.27
C SER A 151 -30.21 24.28 6.77
N ALA A 152 -29.55 23.29 6.18
CA ALA A 152 -29.53 21.92 6.72
C ALA A 152 -28.34 21.81 7.69
N THR A 153 -28.64 22.08 8.95
CA THR A 153 -27.83 21.81 10.14
C THR A 153 -27.29 20.38 10.10
N VAL A 154 -25.98 20.22 9.88
CA VAL A 154 -25.25 18.97 10.14
C VAL A 154 -24.78 19.01 11.59
N PRO A 155 -25.32 18.16 12.49
CA PRO A 155 -24.88 18.14 13.87
C PRO A 155 -23.46 17.59 13.98
N ALA A 156 -22.63 18.37 14.65
CA ALA A 156 -21.31 18.01 15.10
C ALA A 156 -21.34 16.88 16.14
N ARG A 157 -20.28 16.07 16.11
CA ARG A 157 -19.66 15.33 17.22
C ARG A 157 -20.54 14.31 17.97
N ARG A 158 -20.17 13.02 17.82
CA ARG A 158 -20.21 12.09 18.95
C ARG A 158 -18.78 11.71 19.30
N ASP A 159 -18.35 12.25 20.44
CA ASP A 159 -17.17 11.83 21.16
C ASP A 159 -17.34 10.38 21.59
N PHE A 160 -16.58 9.47 20.97
CA PHE A 160 -16.50 8.08 21.39
C PHE A 160 -15.38 7.95 22.44
N SER A 161 -15.60 8.60 23.58
CA SER A 161 -14.83 8.40 24.79
C SER A 161 -15.70 7.62 25.77
N THR A 162 -15.16 6.55 26.35
CA THR A 162 -15.78 5.66 27.36
C THR A 162 -16.55 4.46 26.80
N GLN A 163 -15.83 3.47 26.30
CA GLN A 163 -16.17 2.05 26.54
C GLN A 163 -14.88 1.23 26.66
N GLN A 164 -14.19 1.50 27.78
CA GLN A 164 -13.18 0.61 28.33
C GLN A 164 -13.91 -0.41 29.20
N ALA A 165 -14.29 -1.54 28.59
CA ALA A 165 -14.79 -2.70 29.31
C ALA A 165 -13.71 -3.79 29.28
N ALA A 166 -13.20 -4.07 30.49
CA ALA A 166 -12.43 -5.22 30.95
C ALA A 166 -12.07 -6.31 29.92
N GLN A 167 -10.75 -6.50 29.76
CA GLN A 167 -10.14 -7.68 29.17
C GLN A 167 -10.42 -8.91 30.05
N PRO A 168 -10.80 -10.08 29.50
CA PRO A 168 -10.72 -11.33 30.25
C PRO A 168 -9.24 -11.75 30.35
N THR A 169 -8.70 -11.75 31.56
CA THR A 169 -7.38 -12.29 31.86
C THR A 169 -7.38 -13.81 31.67
N PRO A 170 -6.36 -14.41 31.03
CA PRO A 170 -6.24 -15.86 30.97
C PRO A 170 -6.00 -16.43 32.37
N ARG A 171 -6.79 -17.42 32.77
CA ARG A 171 -6.61 -18.16 34.03
C ARG A 171 -5.24 -18.85 34.05
N PRO A 172 -4.50 -18.82 35.17
CA PRO A 172 -3.29 -19.63 35.32
C PRO A 172 -3.66 -21.12 35.29
N VAL A 173 -3.04 -21.87 34.39
CA VAL A 173 -3.14 -23.33 34.33
C VAL A 173 -2.21 -23.90 35.40
N SER A 174 -2.78 -24.46 36.47
CA SER A 174 -2.01 -25.17 37.50
C SER A 174 -1.30 -26.38 36.90
N PRO A 175 0.00 -26.60 37.19
CA PRO A 175 0.69 -27.83 36.78
C PRO A 175 0.13 -29.02 37.57
N GLN A 176 -0.41 -30.01 36.85
CA GLN A 176 -0.78 -31.31 37.39
C GLN A 176 0.49 -32.09 37.81
N PRO A 177 0.53 -32.72 39.00
CA PRO A 177 1.64 -33.58 39.38
C PRO A 177 1.66 -34.83 38.50
N ARG A 178 2.83 -35.14 37.91
CA ARG A 178 3.07 -36.43 37.26
C ARG A 178 3.27 -37.48 38.36
N ALA A 179 2.48 -38.55 38.30
CA ALA A 179 2.72 -39.80 39.01
C ALA A 179 3.90 -40.55 38.39
#